data_AF-A0A1F6M4M2-F1
#
_entry.id   AF-A0A1F6M4M2-F1
#
_cell.length_a   1.000
_cell.length_b   1.000
_cell.length_c   1.000
_cell.angle_alpha   90.00
_cell.angle_beta   90.00
_cell.angle_gamma   90.00
#
_symmetry.space_group_name_H-M   'P 1'
#
loop_
_entity.id
_entity.type
_entity.pdbx_description
1 polymer ?
#
loop_
_entity_poly.entity_id
_entity_poly.type
_entity_poly.pdbx_seq_one_letter_code
_entity_poly.pdbx_strand_id
1 'polypeptide(L)'
;MKKILIVLFALIILGGLGFGAWYLLQQKSAGTFHQLLASADTAEITFTDALENKTYKKVIQYQPQVWLLTGTITDTNVPNMQCDFTGSVQFFAKEKALFLEPAAINLDPQCQQIAFQYNGKIYHKRLMQEGVDYLKDILVELKSK
;
A
#
# COMPACT_ATOMS: atom_id res chain seq x y z
N MET A 1 59.90 -9.46 5.78
CA MET A 1 58.60 -9.78 5.15
C MET A 1 57.61 -10.23 6.21
N LYS A 2 56.93 -9.30 6.92
CA LYS A 2 56.02 -9.62 8.05
C LYS A 2 55.16 -8.41 8.46
N LYS A 3 54.54 -7.68 7.53
CA LYS A 3 53.66 -6.52 7.87
C LYS A 3 52.46 -6.32 6.93
N ILE A 4 52.03 -7.34 6.19
CA ILE A 4 50.90 -7.26 5.26
C ILE A 4 49.98 -8.46 5.52
N LEU A 5 49.37 -8.54 6.70
CA LEU A 5 48.33 -9.56 6.96
C LEU A 5 47.29 -9.16 8.02
N ILE A 6 47.30 -7.90 8.49
CA ILE A 6 46.39 -7.45 9.56
C ILE A 6 45.32 -6.46 9.04
N VAL A 7 45.49 -5.91 7.84
CA VAL A 7 44.54 -4.89 7.31
C VAL A 7 43.29 -5.52 6.68
N LEU A 8 43.30 -6.82 6.34
CA LEU A 8 42.15 -7.49 5.71
C LEU A 8 41.07 -8.01 6.68
N PHE A 9 41.34 -8.06 7.99
CA PHE A 9 40.35 -8.50 8.98
C PHE A 9 39.51 -7.37 9.60
N ALA A 10 39.97 -6.10 9.50
CA ALA A 10 39.25 -4.96 10.07
C ALA A 10 38.08 -4.45 9.19
N LEU A 11 38.09 -4.75 7.88
CA LEU A 11 37.06 -4.30 6.94
C LEU A 11 35.80 -5.19 6.92
N ILE A 12 35.89 -6.43 7.39
CA ILE A 12 34.74 -7.36 7.42
C ILE A 12 33.83 -7.09 8.63
N ILE A 13 34.38 -6.58 9.73
CA ILE A 13 33.61 -6.31 10.97
C ILE A 13 32.81 -4.99 10.86
N LEU A 14 33.27 -4.02 10.07
CA LEU A 14 32.54 -2.76 9.85
C LEU A 14 31.44 -2.87 8.78
N GLY A 15 31.49 -3.87 7.90
CA GLY A 15 30.43 -4.13 6.91
C GLY A 15 29.18 -4.82 7.48
N GLY A 16 29.31 -5.59 8.56
CA GLY A 16 28.21 -6.36 9.14
C GLY A 16 27.21 -5.53 9.96
N LEU A 17 27.66 -4.45 10.61
CA LEU A 17 26.81 -3.60 11.46
C LEU A 17 25.87 -2.70 10.65
N GLY A 18 26.29 -2.26 9.45
CA GLY A 18 25.46 -1.42 8.58
C GLY A 18 24.26 -2.16 7.99
N PHE A 19 24.46 -3.42 7.55
CA PHE A 19 23.39 -4.25 7.00
C PHE A 19 22.37 -4.68 8.05
N GLY A 20 22.81 -5.03 9.27
CA GLY A 20 21.90 -5.41 10.36
C GLY A 20 20.98 -4.26 10.81
N ALA A 21 21.52 -3.05 10.95
CA ALA A 21 20.73 -1.88 11.32
C ALA A 21 19.75 -1.48 10.20
N TRP A 22 20.17 -1.54 8.94
CA TRP A 22 19.31 -1.27 7.79
C TRP A 22 18.17 -2.30 7.68
N TYR A 23 18.46 -3.59 7.88
CA TYR A 23 17.44 -4.66 7.86
C TYR A 23 16.42 -4.51 9.01
N LEU A 24 16.88 -4.19 10.23
CA LEU A 24 16.00 -3.94 11.38
C LEU A 24 15.12 -2.70 11.18
N LEU A 25 15.64 -1.64 10.57
CA LEU A 25 14.86 -0.45 10.21
C LEU A 25 13.79 -0.77 9.16
N GLN A 26 14.10 -1.63 8.20
CA GLN A 26 13.12 -2.07 7.20
C GLN A 26 11.99 -2.90 7.84
N GLN A 27 12.31 -3.88 8.68
CA GLN A 27 11.29 -4.69 9.37
C GLN A 27 10.39 -3.84 10.28
N LYS A 28 10.96 -2.88 11.01
CA LYS A 28 10.19 -1.96 11.86
C LYS A 28 9.20 -1.13 11.05
N SER A 29 9.63 -0.60 9.90
CA SER A 29 8.77 0.22 9.02
C SER A 29 7.55 -0.54 8.48
N ALA A 30 7.74 -1.80 8.07
CA ALA A 30 6.66 -2.64 7.55
C ALA A 30 5.66 -3.02 8.66
N GLY A 31 6.14 -3.35 9.86
CA GLY A 31 5.29 -3.63 11.02
C GLY A 31 4.40 -2.43 11.41
N THR A 32 4.96 -1.21 11.38
CA THR A 32 4.19 0.02 11.65
C THR A 32 3.14 0.31 10.57
N PHE A 33 3.45 0.07 9.30
CA PHE A 33 2.49 0.27 8.21
C PHE A 33 1.25 -0.62 8.34
N HIS A 34 1.45 -1.92 8.58
CA HIS A 34 0.34 -2.87 8.75
C HIS A 34 -0.55 -2.51 9.95
N GLN A 35 0.06 -2.15 11.08
CA GLN A 35 -0.68 -1.73 12.27
C GLN A 35 -1.50 -0.46 12.02
N LEU A 36 -0.92 0.51 11.30
CA LEU A 36 -1.60 1.73 10.94
C LEU A 36 -2.81 1.44 10.05
N LEU A 37 -2.63 0.66 8.97
CA LEU A 37 -3.71 0.33 8.05
C LEU A 37 -4.82 -0.52 8.70
N ALA A 38 -4.45 -1.45 9.59
CA ALA A 38 -5.39 -2.26 10.35
C ALA A 38 -6.24 -1.44 11.35
N SER A 39 -5.79 -0.23 11.71
CA SER A 39 -6.57 0.67 12.57
C SER A 39 -7.68 1.43 11.84
N ALA A 40 -7.72 1.35 10.50
CA ALA A 40 -8.72 2.04 9.70
C ALA A 40 -10.14 1.54 10.01
N ASP A 41 -11.06 2.47 10.28
CA ASP A 41 -12.49 2.22 10.48
C ASP A 41 -13.35 2.82 9.37
N THR A 42 -12.77 3.73 8.58
CA THR A 42 -13.44 4.47 7.52
C THR A 42 -12.54 4.57 6.30
N ALA A 43 -13.13 4.58 5.10
CA ALA A 43 -12.42 4.84 3.87
C ALA A 43 -13.21 5.80 2.96
N GLU A 44 -12.55 6.81 2.40
CA GLU A 44 -13.06 7.62 1.29
C GLU A 44 -12.49 7.05 -0.01
N ILE A 45 -13.36 6.60 -0.90
CA ILE A 45 -13.02 6.07 -2.21
C ILE A 45 -13.34 7.12 -3.24
N THR A 46 -12.38 7.41 -4.11
CA THR A 46 -12.52 8.33 -5.24
C THR A 46 -12.25 7.58 -6.54
N PHE A 47 -13.17 7.65 -7.50
CA PHE A 47 -12.96 7.17 -8.86
C PHE A 47 -12.93 8.34 -9.83
N THR A 48 -12.05 8.29 -10.81
CA THR A 48 -11.98 9.30 -11.87
C THR A 48 -12.28 8.64 -13.20
N ASP A 49 -13.33 9.11 -13.86
CA ASP A 49 -13.64 8.73 -15.23
C ASP A 49 -13.08 9.78 -16.18
N ALA A 50 -11.98 9.43 -16.85
CA ALA A 50 -11.32 10.32 -17.80
C ALA A 50 -12.15 10.56 -19.07
N LEU A 51 -13.02 9.62 -19.46
CA LEU A 51 -13.86 9.76 -20.65
C LEU A 51 -14.97 10.79 -20.42
N GLU A 52 -15.55 10.78 -19.22
CA GLU A 52 -16.61 11.72 -18.83
C GLU A 52 -16.08 13.00 -18.14
N ASN A 53 -14.78 13.06 -17.85
CA ASN A 53 -14.16 14.09 -16.99
C ASN A 53 -14.92 14.26 -15.66
N LYS A 54 -15.37 13.15 -15.07
CA LYS A 54 -16.14 13.12 -13.82
C LYS A 54 -15.34 12.44 -12.72
N THR A 55 -15.56 12.92 -11.50
CA THR A 55 -15.00 12.32 -10.28
C THR A 55 -16.15 11.87 -9.39
N TYR A 56 -16.12 10.61 -8.97
CA TYR A 56 -17.11 9.99 -8.10
C TYR A 56 -16.49 9.73 -6.73
N LYS A 57 -17.23 9.99 -5.66
CA LYS A 57 -16.75 9.79 -4.30
C LYS A 57 -17.76 9.04 -3.44
N LYS A 58 -17.26 8.14 -2.59
CA LYS A 58 -18.04 7.41 -1.59
C LYS A 58 -17.25 7.27 -0.30
N VAL A 59 -17.89 7.56 0.83
CA VAL A 59 -17.34 7.25 2.16
C VAL A 59 -18.00 5.97 2.68
N ILE A 60 -17.19 5.05 3.17
CA ILE A 60 -17.62 3.80 3.80
C ILE A 60 -17.12 3.76 5.25
N GLN A 61 -17.97 3.33 6.18
CA GLN A 61 -17.70 3.33 7.64
C GLN A 61 -17.90 1.95 8.27
N TYR A 62 -18.25 0.92 7.47
CA TYR A 62 -18.51 -0.42 7.98
C TYR A 62 -17.23 -1.24 7.97
N GLN A 63 -16.80 -1.68 9.16
CA GLN A 63 -15.54 -2.39 9.39
C GLN A 63 -15.27 -3.54 8.41
N PRO A 64 -16.22 -4.47 8.15
CA PRO A 64 -16.00 -5.53 7.16
C PRO A 64 -15.74 -5.04 5.74
N GLN A 65 -16.38 -3.94 5.31
CA GLN A 65 -16.14 -3.36 3.98
C GLN A 65 -14.77 -2.69 3.89
N VAL A 66 -14.37 -1.98 4.95
CA VAL A 66 -13.02 -1.41 5.04
C VAL A 66 -11.96 -2.52 5.04
N TRP A 67 -12.23 -3.64 5.72
CA TRP A 67 -11.33 -4.78 5.79
C TRP A 67 -11.09 -5.46 4.43
N LEU A 68 -12.09 -5.49 3.54
CA LEU A 68 -11.91 -5.93 2.15
C LEU A 68 -10.80 -5.14 1.44
N LEU A 69 -10.61 -3.86 1.81
CA LEU A 69 -9.61 -2.97 1.25
C LEU A 69 -8.28 -3.02 2.02
N THR A 70 -8.31 -3.17 3.34
CA THR A 70 -7.13 -3.07 4.23
C THR A 70 -6.51 -4.40 4.67
N GLY A 71 -7.09 -5.54 4.30
CA GLY A 71 -6.61 -6.90 4.67
C GLY A 71 -5.14 -7.21 4.32
N THR A 72 -4.74 -8.48 4.30
CA THR A 72 -3.32 -8.85 4.25
C THR A 72 -2.58 -8.26 3.05
N ILE A 73 -1.59 -7.41 3.34
CA ILE A 73 -0.70 -6.78 2.36
C ILE A 73 0.36 -7.83 2.02
N THR A 74 0.38 -8.25 0.77
CA THR A 74 1.04 -9.48 0.34
C THR A 74 2.43 -9.26 -0.23
N ASP A 75 2.75 -8.06 -0.71
CA ASP A 75 4.04 -7.86 -1.37
C ASP A 75 4.61 -6.44 -1.29
N THR A 76 5.93 -6.36 -1.10
CA THR A 76 6.73 -5.14 -1.28
C THR A 76 7.48 -5.15 -2.61
N ASN A 77 7.50 -6.28 -3.34
CA ASN A 77 8.14 -6.40 -4.64
C ASN A 77 7.07 -6.39 -5.73
N VAL A 78 7.11 -5.34 -6.55
CA VAL A 78 6.18 -5.15 -7.67
C VAL A 78 6.66 -6.00 -8.85
N PRO A 79 5.86 -6.94 -9.38
CA PRO A 79 6.07 -7.38 -10.75
C PRO A 79 5.90 -6.14 -11.64
N ASN A 80 6.88 -5.89 -12.51
CA ASN A 80 7.04 -4.68 -13.34
C ASN A 80 5.91 -4.50 -14.39
N MET A 81 4.66 -4.48 -13.93
CA MET A 81 3.45 -4.28 -14.72
C MET A 81 3.04 -2.82 -14.60
N GLN A 82 2.98 -2.12 -15.73
CA GLN A 82 2.37 -0.80 -15.82
C GLN A 82 0.86 -0.99 -15.72
N CYS A 83 0.31 -0.77 -14.53
CA CYS A 83 -1.11 -0.85 -14.24
C CYS A 83 -1.72 0.55 -14.24
N ASP A 84 -2.77 0.77 -15.03
CA ASP A 84 -3.50 2.04 -15.06
C ASP A 84 -4.48 2.13 -13.88
N PHE A 85 -4.29 3.08 -12.98
CA PHE A 85 -5.14 3.21 -11.80
C PHE A 85 -6.44 3.93 -12.12
N THR A 86 -7.55 3.36 -11.66
CA THR A 86 -8.92 3.83 -11.92
C THR A 86 -9.46 4.72 -10.79
N GLY A 87 -8.73 4.86 -9.69
CA GLY A 87 -9.15 5.66 -8.55
C GLY A 87 -8.14 5.67 -7.42
N SER A 88 -8.54 6.22 -6.27
CA SER A 88 -7.77 6.24 -5.04
C SER A 88 -8.65 6.01 -3.81
N VAL A 89 -8.03 5.63 -2.70
CA VAL A 89 -8.69 5.48 -1.40
C VAL A 89 -7.86 6.14 -0.30
N GLN A 90 -8.52 6.98 0.51
CA GLN A 90 -7.97 7.53 1.73
C GLN A 90 -8.57 6.81 2.93
N PHE A 91 -7.72 6.29 3.81
CA PHE A 91 -8.16 5.62 5.03
C PHE A 91 -8.13 6.56 6.22
N PHE A 92 -9.05 6.33 7.15
CA PHE A 92 -9.19 7.09 8.39
C PHE A 92 -9.36 6.14 9.57
N ALA A 93 -8.89 6.58 10.73
CA ALA A 93 -9.15 5.95 12.01
C ALA A 93 -9.66 7.02 12.98
N LYS A 94 -10.82 6.80 13.59
CA LYS A 94 -11.46 7.77 14.50
C LYS A 94 -11.55 9.16 13.88
N GLU A 95 -12.07 9.22 12.66
CA GLU A 95 -12.26 10.45 11.85
C GLU A 95 -10.98 11.19 11.43
N LYS A 96 -9.80 10.65 11.76
CA LYS A 96 -8.52 11.24 11.36
C LYS A 96 -7.94 10.47 10.19
N ALA A 97 -7.50 11.20 9.16
CA ALA A 97 -6.78 10.61 8.05
C ALA A 97 -5.54 9.89 8.56
N LEU A 98 -5.35 8.66 8.13
CA LEU A 98 -4.08 7.98 8.34
C LEU A 98 -2.99 8.73 7.57
N PHE A 99 -1.79 8.82 8.15
CA PHE A 99 -0.61 9.44 7.50
C PHE A 99 -0.07 8.54 6.39
N LEU A 100 -0.92 8.28 5.41
CA LEU A 100 -0.71 7.53 4.19
C LEU A 100 -1.12 8.46 3.06
N GLU A 101 -0.33 8.49 1.99
CA GLU A 101 -0.84 9.11 0.76
C GLU A 101 -2.05 8.31 0.25
N PRO A 102 -3.01 8.95 -0.45
CA PRO A 102 -4.15 8.25 -1.02
C PRO A 102 -3.69 7.05 -1.83
N ALA A 103 -4.16 5.87 -1.47
CA ALA A 103 -3.72 4.63 -2.08
C ALA A 103 -4.39 4.46 -3.44
N ALA A 104 -3.63 4.14 -4.49
CA ALA A 104 -4.16 4.03 -5.84
C ALA A 104 -4.85 2.68 -6.06
N ILE A 105 -6.03 2.68 -6.69
CA ILE A 105 -6.86 1.50 -6.97
C ILE A 105 -6.78 1.14 -8.44
N ASN A 106 -6.53 -0.13 -8.75
CA ASN A 106 -6.70 -0.68 -10.09
C ASN A 106 -7.64 -1.89 -10.03
N LEU A 107 -8.67 -1.87 -10.88
CA LEU A 107 -9.67 -2.93 -11.00
C LEU A 107 -9.57 -3.75 -12.30
N ASP A 108 -8.56 -3.47 -13.13
CA ASP A 108 -8.29 -4.26 -14.34
C ASP A 108 -8.02 -5.72 -13.94
N PRO A 109 -8.58 -6.72 -14.64
CA PRO A 109 -8.44 -8.13 -14.30
C PRO A 109 -7.00 -8.61 -14.11
N GLN A 110 -6.02 -8.02 -14.79
CA GLN A 110 -4.60 -8.39 -14.67
C GLN A 110 -3.89 -7.70 -13.51
N CYS A 111 -4.44 -6.58 -13.02
CA CYS A 111 -3.78 -5.70 -12.07
C CYS A 111 -4.46 -5.62 -10.70
N GLN A 112 -5.76 -5.90 -10.56
CA GLN A 112 -6.57 -6.02 -9.33
C GLN A 112 -5.84 -5.77 -7.99
N GLN A 113 -5.48 -4.52 -7.70
CA GLN A 113 -4.64 -4.18 -6.55
C GLN A 113 -4.89 -2.78 -6.00
N ILE A 114 -4.44 -2.57 -4.76
CA ILE A 114 -4.29 -1.26 -4.15
C ILE A 114 -2.79 -1.02 -3.89
N ALA A 115 -2.28 0.13 -4.32
CA ALA A 115 -0.92 0.58 -4.07
C ALA A 115 -0.92 1.70 -3.03
N PHE A 116 -0.14 1.55 -1.96
CA PHE A 116 -0.06 2.49 -0.85
C PHE A 116 1.34 3.10 -0.78
N GLN A 117 1.44 4.42 -0.63
CA GLN A 117 2.72 5.07 -0.40
C GLN A 117 2.88 5.47 1.08
N TYR A 118 3.94 4.99 1.72
CA TYR A 118 4.25 5.26 3.12
C TYR A 118 5.76 5.34 3.36
N ASN A 119 6.23 6.46 3.92
CA ASN A 119 7.64 6.73 4.19
C ASN A 119 8.54 6.53 2.95
N GLY A 120 8.08 7.00 1.78
CA GLY A 120 8.82 6.88 0.51
C GLY A 120 8.92 5.46 -0.06
N LYS A 121 8.18 4.50 0.51
CA LYS A 121 8.05 3.13 0.01
C LYS A 121 6.65 2.90 -0.52
N ILE A 122 6.54 2.07 -1.55
CA ILE A 122 5.27 1.63 -2.11
C ILE A 122 4.99 0.21 -1.62
N TYR A 123 3.79 -0.01 -1.09
CA TYR A 123 3.28 -1.29 -0.65
C TYR A 123 2.10 -1.69 -1.53
N HIS A 124 1.97 -2.98 -1.82
CA HIS A 124 0.91 -3.46 -2.70
C HIS A 124 0.06 -4.51 -2.00
N LYS A 125 -1.25 -4.42 -2.25
CA LYS A 125 -2.21 -5.45 -1.87
C LYS A 125 -2.96 -5.89 -3.10
N ARG A 126 -2.81 -7.16 -3.47
CA ARG A 126 -3.73 -7.79 -4.41
C ARG A 126 -5.12 -7.87 -3.79
N LEU A 127 -6.12 -7.42 -4.53
CA LEU A 127 -7.52 -7.54 -4.13
C LEU A 127 -8.00 -8.97 -4.38
N MET A 128 -8.73 -9.52 -3.41
CA MET A 128 -9.54 -10.71 -3.63
C MET A 128 -10.76 -10.34 -4.49
N GLN A 129 -11.35 -11.33 -5.15
CA GLN A 129 -12.49 -11.13 -6.05
C GLN A 129 -13.63 -10.36 -5.37
N GLU A 130 -13.94 -10.68 -4.11
CA GLU A 130 -14.96 -10.00 -3.29
C GLU A 130 -14.70 -8.49 -3.14
N GLY A 131 -13.44 -8.10 -2.95
CA GLY A 131 -13.04 -6.69 -2.86
C GLY A 131 -13.12 -5.97 -4.21
N VAL A 132 -12.81 -6.67 -5.31
CA VAL A 132 -12.96 -6.14 -6.67
C VAL A 132 -14.44 -5.89 -6.99
N ASP A 133 -15.29 -6.88 -6.73
CA ASP A 133 -16.72 -6.80 -6.99
C ASP A 133 -17.38 -5.69 -6.16
N TYR A 134 -17.01 -5.59 -4.88
CA TYR A 134 -17.48 -4.52 -4.02
C TYR A 134 -17.13 -3.11 -4.55
N LEU A 135 -15.90 -2.89 -5.03
CA LEU A 135 -15.49 -1.61 -5.60
C LEU A 135 -16.20 -1.31 -6.93
N LYS A 136 -16.47 -2.34 -7.75
CA LYS A 136 -17.25 -2.20 -8.98
C LYS A 136 -18.70 -1.83 -8.68
N ASP A 137 -19.31 -2.45 -7.69
CA ASP A 137 -20.68 -2.15 -7.27
C ASP A 137 -20.81 -0.70 -6.80
N ILE A 138 -19.85 -0.20 -6.02
CA ILE A 138 -19.78 1.22 -5.64
C ILE A 138 -19.72 2.11 -6.89
N LEU A 139 -18.84 1.78 -7.84
CA LEU A 139 -18.69 2.59 -9.06
C LEU A 139 -19.99 2.62 -9.88
N VAL A 140 -20.66 1.48 -10.03
CA VAL A 140 -21.97 1.39 -10.70
C VAL A 140 -23.03 2.21 -9.97
N GLU A 141 -23.11 2.10 -8.64
CA GLU A 141 -24.02 2.90 -7.81
C GLU A 141 -23.81 4.40 -8.05
N LEU A 142 -22.55 4.85 -8.04
CA LEU A 142 -22.20 6.26 -8.21
C LEU A 142 -22.47 6.79 -9.62
N LYS A 143 -22.26 5.96 -10.66
CA LYS A 143 -22.54 6.33 -12.05
C LYS A 143 -24.04 6.40 -12.37
N SER A 144 -24.89 5.76 -11.57
CA SER A 144 -26.34 5.74 -11.76
C SER A 144 -27.07 6.97 -11.19
N LYS A 145 -26.36 7.85 -10.48
CA LYS A 145 -26.87 9.10 -9.90
C LYS A 145 -26.56 10.29 -10.78
#